data_AF-A0A7Y2T441-F1
#
_entry.id   AF-A0A7Y2T441-F1
#
_cell.length_a   1.000
_cell.length_b   1.000
_cell.length_c   1.000
_cell.angle_alpha   90.00
_cell.angle_beta   90.00
_cell.angle_gamma   90.00
#
_symmetry.space_group_name_H-M   'P 1'
#
loop_
_entity.id
_entity.type
_entity.pdbx_description
1 polymer ?
#
loop_
_entity_poly.entity_id
_entity_poly.type
_entity_poly.pdbx_seq_one_letter_code
_entity_poly.pdbx_strand_id
1 'polypeptide(L)'
;GALIENLNEQEADIIFIKNIDNVAVPKMARQAGASKKLLAGVLLQVQKKAFHYAALLDADGITGDQMHEIENFLRDQLNVRFSDNYSGFSLGQQLDILRDKINRPIRVCGMVKNEGEPGGGPYWVRDPRDNISLQIVESAQVNFKDKNQSSLFNDATHFNPVDLVCGVKNYKGEKYNLLNFVDTAQGFISEKTKDGKPLKALELPGLWNGAMAFWNTIFVEVPLLTFNPVKTVNDLLKPAHQG
;
A
#
# COMPACT_ATOMS: atom_id res chain seq x y z
N GLY A 1 -0.86 13.67 -1.43
CA GLY A 1 -1.23 13.82 -2.85
C GLY A 1 -0.03 13.92 -3.73
N ALA A 2 0.62 15.08 -3.74
CA ALA A 2 1.69 15.50 -4.67
C ALA A 2 2.86 14.53 -4.91
N LEU A 3 2.95 13.44 -4.14
CA LEU A 3 3.98 12.42 -4.30
C LEU A 3 3.61 11.36 -5.32
N ILE A 4 2.32 11.14 -5.63
CA ILE A 4 1.94 10.13 -6.63
C ILE A 4 2.32 10.58 -8.03
N GLU A 5 2.24 11.88 -8.31
CA GLU A 5 2.74 12.51 -9.54
C GLU A 5 4.25 12.31 -9.65
N ASN A 6 5.00 12.64 -8.59
CA ASN A 6 6.45 12.42 -8.56
C ASN A 6 6.82 10.95 -8.77
N LEU A 7 6.07 10.03 -8.14
CA LEU A 7 6.26 8.58 -8.31
C LEU A 7 5.93 8.14 -9.74
N ASN A 8 4.87 8.71 -10.32
CA ASN A 8 4.44 8.46 -11.69
C ASN A 8 5.44 8.99 -12.73
N GLU A 9 6.36 9.88 -12.36
CA GLU A 9 7.45 10.34 -13.22
C GLU A 9 8.70 9.44 -13.15
N GLN A 10 8.83 8.57 -12.13
CA GLN A 10 10.03 7.75 -11.96
C GLN A 10 10.06 6.55 -12.92
N GLU A 11 11.12 6.43 -13.72
CA GLU A 11 11.33 5.26 -14.60
C GLU A 11 12.20 4.21 -13.90
N ALA A 12 11.56 3.19 -13.33
CA ALA A 12 12.23 2.06 -12.67
C ALA A 12 11.35 0.81 -12.68
N ASP A 13 11.96 -0.37 -12.56
CA ASP A 13 11.22 -1.64 -12.41
C ASP A 13 10.72 -1.85 -10.97
N ILE A 14 11.55 -1.44 -10.00
CA ILE A 14 11.28 -1.54 -8.57
C ILE A 14 11.64 -0.21 -7.91
N ILE A 15 10.72 0.32 -7.09
CA ILE A 15 10.91 1.58 -6.37
C ILE A 15 10.86 1.31 -4.87
N PHE A 16 11.86 1.78 -4.14
CA PHE A 16 11.90 1.75 -2.69
C PHE A 16 11.48 3.11 -2.14
N ILE A 17 10.47 3.14 -1.28
CA ILE A 17 9.98 4.35 -0.61
C ILE A 17 10.29 4.21 0.88
N LYS A 18 11.05 5.17 1.41
CA LYS A 18 11.41 5.25 2.82
C LYS A 18 11.30 6.70 3.29
N ASN A 19 10.78 6.91 4.49
CA ASN A 19 10.85 8.24 5.11
C ASN A 19 12.30 8.57 5.54
N ILE A 20 12.73 9.81 5.31
CA ILE A 20 14.11 10.26 5.53
C ILE A 20 14.49 10.27 7.02
N ASP A 21 13.52 10.52 7.89
CA ASP A 21 13.66 10.50 9.34
C ASP A 21 13.93 9.10 9.91
N ASN A 22 13.77 8.05 9.10
CA ASN A 22 13.95 6.64 9.47
C ASN A 22 15.27 6.04 8.95
N VAL A 23 16.20 6.89 8.49
CA VAL A 23 17.53 6.46 8.05
C VAL A 23 18.43 6.25 9.27
N ALA A 24 18.88 5.01 9.47
CA ALA A 24 19.77 4.63 10.56
C ALA A 24 21.26 4.78 10.17
N VAL A 25 22.14 4.81 11.18
CA VAL A 25 23.60 4.87 10.98
C VAL A 25 24.15 3.64 10.24
N PRO A 26 25.34 3.73 9.58
CA PRO A 26 25.89 2.67 8.74
C PRO A 26 25.98 1.28 9.39
N LYS A 27 26.24 1.22 10.71
CA LYS A 27 26.30 -0.05 11.46
C LYS A 27 24.97 -0.84 11.42
N MET A 28 23.84 -0.16 11.27
CA MET A 28 22.50 -0.77 11.16
C MET A 28 22.04 -0.98 9.71
N ALA A 29 22.78 -0.44 8.73
CA ALA A 29 22.42 -0.53 7.31
C ALA A 29 22.34 -1.97 6.80
N ARG A 30 23.12 -2.91 7.37
CA ARG A 30 23.09 -4.32 6.97
C ARG A 30 21.74 -4.97 7.26
N GLN A 31 21.19 -4.78 8.46
CA GLN A 31 19.91 -5.37 8.86
C GLN A 31 18.75 -4.68 8.14
N ALA A 32 18.76 -3.34 8.06
CA ALA A 32 17.78 -2.60 7.27
C ALA A 32 17.80 -3.03 5.79
N GLY A 33 18.99 -3.25 5.22
CA GLY A 33 19.16 -3.76 3.86
C GLY A 33 18.62 -5.18 3.69
N ALA A 34 18.71 -6.05 4.71
CA ALA A 34 18.15 -7.39 4.67
C ALA A 34 16.61 -7.34 4.58
N SER A 35 15.95 -6.50 5.38
CA SER A 35 14.50 -6.31 5.30
C SER A 35 14.07 -5.75 3.95
N LYS A 36 14.81 -4.77 3.39
CA LYS A 36 14.52 -4.26 2.04
C LYS A 36 14.61 -5.35 0.96
N LYS A 37 15.63 -6.21 1.03
CA LYS A 37 15.79 -7.34 0.12
C LYS A 37 14.67 -8.36 0.29
N LEU A 38 14.22 -8.62 1.52
CA LEU A 38 13.08 -9.49 1.80
C LEU A 38 11.81 -8.94 1.12
N LEU A 39 11.47 -7.67 1.35
CA LEU A 39 10.30 -7.02 0.75
C LEU A 39 10.35 -7.04 -0.78
N ALA A 40 11.52 -6.75 -1.36
CA ALA A 40 11.73 -6.84 -2.81
C ALA A 40 11.61 -8.28 -3.33
N GLY A 41 12.09 -9.27 -2.58
CA GLY A 41 11.93 -10.69 -2.91
C GLY A 41 10.46 -11.12 -2.95
N VAL A 42 9.68 -10.70 -1.95
CA VAL A 42 8.22 -10.92 -1.93
C VAL A 42 7.55 -10.27 -3.14
N LEU A 43 7.88 -9.01 -3.43
CA LEU A 43 7.35 -8.32 -4.60
C LEU A 43 7.63 -9.10 -5.89
N LEU A 44 8.90 -9.46 -6.13
CA LEU A 44 9.31 -10.17 -7.34
C LEU A 44 8.64 -11.56 -7.47
N GLN A 45 8.51 -12.28 -6.37
CA GLN A 45 7.87 -13.60 -6.35
C GLN A 45 6.40 -13.51 -6.77
N VAL A 46 5.66 -12.56 -6.19
CA VAL A 46 4.23 -12.40 -6.49
C VAL A 46 4.03 -11.76 -7.87
N GLN A 47 4.86 -10.78 -8.24
CA GLN A 47 4.81 -10.14 -9.55
C GLN A 47 5.05 -11.14 -10.68
N LYS A 48 5.99 -12.09 -10.53
CA LYS A 48 6.20 -13.15 -11.52
C LYS A 48 4.93 -13.96 -11.79
N LYS A 49 4.18 -14.33 -10.73
CA LYS A 49 2.91 -15.04 -10.88
C LYS A 49 1.83 -14.15 -11.48
N ALA A 50 1.73 -12.91 -11.01
CA ALA A 50 0.75 -11.95 -11.52
C ALA A 50 0.95 -11.72 -13.04
N PHE A 51 2.20 -11.61 -13.49
CA PHE A 51 2.54 -11.44 -14.90
C PHE A 51 2.18 -12.66 -15.75
N HIS A 52 2.43 -13.87 -15.23
CA HIS A 52 2.01 -15.10 -15.91
C HIS A 52 0.48 -15.14 -16.08
N TYR A 53 -0.27 -14.85 -15.03
CA TYR A 53 -1.73 -14.85 -15.07
C TYR A 53 -2.31 -13.72 -15.92
N ALA A 54 -1.70 -12.52 -15.90
CA ALA A 54 -2.10 -11.42 -16.78
C ALA A 54 -1.91 -11.80 -18.26
N ALA A 55 -0.79 -12.45 -18.60
CA ALA A 55 -0.56 -12.94 -19.96
C ALA A 55 -1.58 -14.02 -20.38
N LEU A 56 -2.00 -14.91 -19.46
CA LEU A 56 -3.05 -15.89 -19.73
C LEU A 56 -4.43 -15.24 -19.94
N LEU A 57 -4.75 -14.18 -19.19
CA LEU A 57 -6.01 -13.44 -19.33
C LEU A 57 -6.09 -12.58 -20.61
N ASP A 58 -4.94 -12.12 -21.12
CA ASP A 58 -4.84 -11.41 -22.39
C ASP A 58 -4.85 -12.37 -23.60
N ALA A 59 -4.62 -13.67 -23.38
CA ALA A 59 -4.72 -14.69 -24.41
C ALA A 59 -6.16 -15.20 -24.60
N ASP A 60 -6.48 -15.68 -25.79
CA ASP A 60 -7.75 -16.34 -26.06
C ASP A 60 -7.79 -17.76 -25.47
N GLY A 61 -8.96 -18.19 -25.00
CA GLY A 61 -9.21 -19.59 -24.64
C GLY A 61 -8.83 -19.99 -23.21
N ILE A 62 -8.83 -19.05 -22.25
CA ILE A 62 -8.67 -19.35 -20.83
C ILE A 62 -9.73 -20.35 -20.34
N THR A 63 -9.31 -21.37 -19.59
CA THR A 63 -10.21 -22.40 -19.06
C THR A 63 -10.82 -21.97 -17.72
N GLY A 64 -11.94 -22.60 -17.33
CA GLY A 64 -12.54 -22.37 -16.02
C GLY A 64 -11.59 -22.66 -14.85
N ASP A 65 -10.78 -23.71 -14.96
CA ASP A 65 -9.79 -24.07 -13.93
C ASP A 65 -8.72 -22.98 -13.79
N GLN A 66 -8.23 -22.44 -14.91
CA GLN A 66 -7.28 -21.33 -14.91
C GLN A 66 -7.91 -20.07 -14.31
N MET A 67 -9.17 -19.76 -14.63
CA MET A 67 -9.86 -18.63 -14.00
C MET A 67 -9.95 -18.79 -12.48
N HIS A 68 -10.27 -19.99 -11.99
CA HIS A 68 -10.33 -20.27 -10.56
C HIS A 68 -8.96 -20.17 -9.88
N GLU A 69 -7.90 -20.64 -10.54
CA GLU A 69 -6.53 -20.49 -10.05
C GLU A 69 -6.14 -19.01 -9.90
N ILE A 70 -6.48 -18.19 -10.90
CA ILE A 70 -6.20 -16.74 -10.88
C ILE A 70 -7.01 -16.04 -9.79
N GLU A 71 -8.29 -16.42 -9.62
CA GLU A 71 -9.14 -15.89 -8.57
C GLU A 71 -8.55 -16.17 -7.18
N ASN A 72 -8.13 -17.42 -6.93
CA ASN A 72 -7.50 -17.81 -5.67
C ASN A 72 -6.17 -17.08 -5.46
N PHE A 73 -5.35 -16.93 -6.51
CA PHE A 73 -4.12 -16.13 -6.42
C PHE A 73 -4.39 -14.67 -6.04
N LEU A 74 -5.35 -14.02 -6.71
CA LEU A 74 -5.73 -12.63 -6.40
C LEU A 74 -6.22 -12.50 -4.95
N ARG A 75 -7.06 -13.43 -4.51
CA ARG A 75 -7.64 -13.44 -3.17
C ARG A 75 -6.61 -13.67 -2.07
N ASP A 76 -5.78 -14.70 -2.24
CA ASP A 76 -4.95 -15.24 -1.15
C ASP A 76 -3.54 -14.63 -1.13
N GLN A 77 -2.99 -14.26 -2.30
CA GLN A 77 -1.62 -13.74 -2.42
C GLN A 77 -1.58 -12.23 -2.59
N LEU A 78 -2.60 -11.64 -3.25
CA LEU A 78 -2.70 -10.20 -3.49
C LEU A 78 -3.75 -9.49 -2.62
N ASN A 79 -4.41 -10.22 -1.72
CA ASN A 79 -5.42 -9.68 -0.79
C ASN A 79 -6.60 -9.00 -1.50
N VAL A 80 -6.93 -9.43 -2.72
CA VAL A 80 -8.07 -8.87 -3.47
C VAL A 80 -9.37 -9.38 -2.85
N ARG A 81 -10.31 -8.46 -2.65
CA ARG A 81 -11.69 -8.78 -2.27
C ARG A 81 -12.61 -8.58 -3.46
N PHE A 82 -13.31 -9.65 -3.82
CA PHE A 82 -14.38 -9.63 -4.80
C PHE A 82 -15.70 -9.30 -4.10
N SER A 83 -16.60 -8.63 -4.82
CA SER A 83 -17.95 -8.37 -4.32
C SER A 83 -18.70 -9.69 -4.07
N ASP A 84 -19.63 -9.71 -3.12
CA ASP A 84 -20.44 -10.90 -2.81
C ASP A 84 -21.20 -11.44 -4.05
N ASN A 85 -21.54 -10.57 -4.99
CA ASN A 85 -22.24 -10.93 -6.24
C ASN A 85 -21.33 -11.48 -7.35
N TYR A 86 -20.01 -11.57 -7.13
CA TYR A 86 -19.04 -11.92 -8.17
C TYR A 86 -19.33 -13.28 -8.82
N SER A 87 -19.71 -14.27 -8.00
CA SER A 87 -20.05 -15.62 -8.48
C SER A 87 -21.30 -15.67 -9.35
N GLY A 88 -22.18 -14.67 -9.26
CA GLY A 88 -23.39 -14.55 -10.06
C GLY A 88 -23.21 -13.80 -11.39
N PHE A 89 -22.03 -13.24 -11.65
CA PHE A 89 -21.73 -12.55 -12.89
C PHE A 89 -21.53 -13.51 -14.07
N SER A 90 -21.76 -13.01 -15.28
CA SER A 90 -21.43 -13.74 -16.50
C SER A 90 -19.91 -13.98 -16.61
N LEU A 91 -19.52 -15.00 -17.37
CA LEU A 91 -18.11 -15.33 -17.60
C LEU A 91 -17.30 -14.12 -18.10
N GLY A 92 -17.87 -13.35 -19.04
CA GLY A 92 -17.22 -12.14 -19.56
C GLY A 92 -16.99 -11.09 -18.48
N GLN A 93 -17.98 -10.84 -17.62
CA GLN A 93 -17.85 -9.91 -16.50
C GLN A 93 -16.82 -10.38 -15.47
N GLN A 94 -16.78 -11.68 -15.17
CA GLN A 94 -15.76 -12.23 -14.27
C GLN A 94 -14.36 -12.04 -14.87
N LEU A 95 -14.18 -12.32 -16.16
CA LEU A 95 -12.91 -12.10 -16.86
C LEU A 95 -12.48 -10.64 -16.84
N ASP A 96 -13.40 -9.70 -17.07
CA ASP A 96 -13.10 -8.27 -17.02
C ASP A 96 -12.67 -7.83 -15.62
N ILE A 97 -13.30 -8.37 -14.58
CA ILE A 97 -12.90 -8.13 -13.19
C ILE A 97 -11.52 -8.74 -12.92
N LEU A 98 -11.25 -9.98 -13.32
CA LEU A 98 -9.94 -10.60 -13.14
C LEU A 98 -8.84 -9.78 -13.85
N ARG A 99 -9.10 -9.31 -15.07
CA ARG A 99 -8.20 -8.43 -15.84
C ARG A 99 -7.96 -7.09 -15.13
N ASP A 100 -9.00 -6.46 -14.59
CA ASP A 100 -8.88 -5.23 -13.81
C ASP A 100 -8.07 -5.43 -12.52
N LYS A 101 -8.27 -6.55 -11.82
CA LYS A 101 -7.57 -6.82 -10.54
C LYS A 101 -6.12 -7.25 -10.74
N ILE A 102 -5.81 -8.02 -11.79
CA ILE A 102 -4.44 -8.46 -12.05
C ILE A 102 -3.56 -7.33 -12.59
N ASN A 103 -4.12 -6.43 -13.41
CA ASN A 103 -3.39 -5.33 -14.06
C ASN A 103 -3.35 -4.07 -13.19
N ARG A 104 -2.81 -4.22 -11.97
CA ARG A 104 -2.61 -3.13 -11.01
C ARG A 104 -1.14 -3.06 -10.58
N PRO A 105 -0.63 -1.87 -10.24
CA PRO A 105 0.63 -1.76 -9.52
C PRO A 105 0.58 -2.54 -8.20
N ILE A 106 1.73 -3.12 -7.82
CA ILE A 106 1.86 -3.90 -6.58
C ILE A 106 2.72 -3.11 -5.61
N ARG A 107 2.33 -3.07 -4.33
CA ARG A 107 3.16 -2.57 -3.24
C ARG A 107 3.27 -3.62 -2.14
N VAL A 108 4.50 -3.83 -1.68
CA VAL A 108 4.80 -4.63 -0.49
C VAL A 108 5.23 -3.67 0.59
N CYS A 109 4.45 -3.57 1.67
CA CYS A 109 4.72 -2.65 2.76
C CYS A 109 5.24 -3.44 3.97
N GLY A 110 6.41 -3.06 4.46
CA GLY A 110 6.92 -3.56 5.73
C GLY A 110 6.04 -3.04 6.87
N MET A 111 5.67 -3.90 7.80
CA MET A 111 4.90 -3.55 9.00
C MET A 111 5.71 -3.92 10.22
N VAL A 112 5.77 -3.04 11.22
CA VAL A 112 6.43 -3.32 12.49
C VAL A 112 5.39 -3.42 13.59
N LYS A 113 5.69 -4.18 14.64
CA LYS A 113 4.80 -4.29 15.80
C LYS A 113 4.59 -2.93 16.44
N ASN A 114 3.34 -2.65 16.81
CA ASN A 114 2.98 -1.40 17.45
C ASN A 114 3.28 -1.48 18.95
N GLU A 115 4.25 -0.68 19.41
CA GLU A 115 4.61 -0.55 20.84
C GLU A 115 4.05 0.75 21.45
N GLY A 116 2.98 1.30 20.85
CA GLY A 116 2.34 2.55 21.27
C GLY A 116 2.74 3.77 20.44
N GLU A 117 3.41 3.56 19.30
CA GLU A 117 3.82 4.64 18.40
C GLU A 117 2.65 5.09 17.51
N PRO A 118 2.47 6.42 17.33
CA PRO A 118 1.49 6.92 16.38
C PRO A 118 1.98 6.65 14.96
N GLY A 119 1.11 6.08 14.13
CA GLY A 119 1.39 5.78 12.73
C GLY A 119 0.19 5.18 12.01
N GLY A 120 0.29 5.07 10.68
CA GLY A 120 -0.72 4.41 9.87
C GLY A 120 -0.67 2.89 10.03
N GLY A 121 -1.81 2.26 10.30
CA GLY A 121 -1.92 0.80 10.49
C GLY A 121 -2.47 0.05 9.27
N PRO A 122 -2.37 -1.28 9.23
CA PRO A 122 -2.95 -2.10 8.18
C PRO A 122 -4.45 -2.30 8.38
N TYR A 123 -5.29 -1.81 7.46
CA TYR A 123 -6.73 -2.00 7.57
C TYR A 123 -7.40 -2.29 6.22
N TRP A 124 -8.53 -2.98 6.30
CA TRP A 124 -9.49 -3.07 5.20
C TRP A 124 -10.34 -1.82 5.18
N VAL A 125 -10.33 -1.11 4.05
CA VAL A 125 -11.14 0.07 3.80
C VAL A 125 -12.23 -0.29 2.81
N ARG A 126 -13.47 0.00 3.20
CA ARG A 126 -14.65 -0.07 2.33
C ARG A 126 -14.92 1.32 1.77
N ASP A 127 -14.92 1.45 0.44
CA ASP A 127 -15.25 2.70 -0.24
C ASP A 127 -16.78 2.93 -0.34
N PRO A 128 -17.25 4.12 -0.78
CA PRO A 128 -18.68 4.40 -0.95
C PRO A 128 -19.40 3.53 -2.00
N ARG A 129 -18.66 2.78 -2.82
CA ARG A 129 -19.18 1.84 -3.83
C ARG A 129 -19.09 0.39 -3.34
N ASP A 130 -18.82 0.19 -2.05
CA ASP A 130 -18.67 -1.11 -1.38
C ASP A 130 -17.46 -1.94 -1.85
N ASN A 131 -16.48 -1.32 -2.53
CA ASN A 131 -15.22 -1.99 -2.80
C ASN A 131 -14.38 -2.05 -1.53
N ILE A 132 -13.81 -3.23 -1.27
CA ILE A 132 -12.91 -3.46 -0.14
C ILE A 132 -11.47 -3.52 -0.65
N SER A 133 -10.59 -2.74 -0.04
CA SER A 133 -9.15 -2.70 -0.37
C SER A 133 -8.30 -2.62 0.89
N LEU A 134 -7.09 -3.17 0.81
CA LEU A 134 -6.14 -3.16 1.91
C LEU A 134 -5.30 -1.87 1.84
N GLN A 135 -5.36 -1.06 2.90
CA GLN A 135 -4.73 0.27 2.94
C GLN A 135 -3.97 0.50 4.25
N ILE A 136 -3.09 1.51 4.23
CA ILE A 136 -2.42 2.03 5.42
C ILE A 136 -3.23 3.22 5.92
N VAL A 137 -4.00 3.06 7.00
CA VAL A 137 -4.95 4.07 7.49
C VAL A 137 -4.39 4.79 8.71
N GLU A 138 -4.43 6.11 8.68
CA GLU A 138 -3.99 6.98 9.77
C GLU A 138 -5.16 7.45 10.63
N SER A 139 -4.87 7.92 11.85
CA SER A 139 -5.89 8.39 12.81
C SER A 139 -6.80 9.48 12.23
N ALA A 140 -6.27 10.36 11.37
CA ALA A 140 -7.06 11.43 10.74
C ALA A 140 -8.20 10.92 9.83
N GLN A 141 -8.14 9.65 9.40
CA GLN A 141 -9.15 9.03 8.53
C GLN A 141 -10.16 8.18 9.31
N VAL A 142 -9.98 8.04 10.62
CA VAL A 142 -10.81 7.17 11.47
C VAL A 142 -11.90 7.99 12.16
N ASN A 143 -13.15 7.54 12.06
CA ASN A 143 -14.24 8.14 12.82
C ASN A 143 -14.24 7.60 14.25
N PHE A 144 -13.55 8.27 15.17
CA PHE A 144 -13.51 7.87 16.59
C PHE A 144 -14.86 7.97 17.34
N LYS A 145 -15.89 8.58 16.73
CA LYS A 145 -17.26 8.54 17.28
C LYS A 145 -17.95 7.19 17.01
N ASP A 146 -17.50 6.46 15.99
CA ASP A 146 -17.91 5.09 15.73
C ASP A 146 -17.09 4.15 16.62
N LYS A 147 -17.78 3.47 17.55
CA LYS A 147 -17.15 2.56 18.49
C LYS A 147 -16.44 1.39 17.81
N ASN A 148 -16.96 0.91 16.69
CA ASN A 148 -16.36 -0.22 15.97
C ASN A 148 -15.06 0.21 15.30
N GLN A 149 -15.06 1.36 14.61
CA GLN A 149 -13.83 1.90 14.00
C GLN A 149 -12.78 2.25 15.06
N SER A 150 -13.21 2.86 16.18
CA SER A 150 -12.34 3.17 17.30
C SER A 150 -11.69 1.91 17.89
N SER A 151 -12.46 0.85 18.14
CA SER A 151 -11.93 -0.43 18.63
C SER A 151 -10.92 -1.02 17.64
N LEU A 152 -11.31 -1.18 16.36
CA LEU A 152 -10.44 -1.72 15.33
C LEU A 152 -9.12 -0.96 15.22
N PHE A 153 -9.17 0.38 15.31
CA PHE A 153 -7.98 1.20 15.27
C PHE A 153 -7.05 0.93 16.46
N ASN A 154 -7.62 0.90 17.67
CA ASN A 154 -6.86 0.67 18.91
C ASN A 154 -6.32 -0.77 19.04
N ASP A 155 -6.98 -1.75 18.41
CA ASP A 155 -6.59 -3.16 18.44
C ASP A 155 -5.49 -3.50 17.40
N ALA A 156 -5.04 -2.53 16.61
CA ALA A 156 -4.03 -2.75 15.60
C ALA A 156 -2.68 -3.11 16.20
N THR A 157 -2.24 -4.32 15.90
CA THR A 157 -0.98 -4.90 16.40
C THR A 157 0.27 -4.38 15.69
N HIS A 158 0.10 -3.70 14.55
CA HIS A 158 1.17 -3.25 13.68
C HIS A 158 0.92 -1.86 13.11
N PHE A 159 1.99 -1.17 12.73
CA PHE A 159 1.94 0.05 11.94
C PHE A 159 3.00 0.02 10.82
N ASN A 160 2.82 0.88 9.82
CA ASN A 160 3.75 1.02 8.72
C ASN A 160 4.81 2.10 9.04
N PRO A 161 6.12 1.76 9.07
CA PRO A 161 7.21 2.71 9.28
C PRO A 161 7.58 3.46 7.99
N VAL A 162 6.63 3.60 7.05
CA VAL A 162 6.84 4.09 5.69
C VAL A 162 8.00 3.34 5.02
N ASP A 163 7.90 2.00 4.94
CA ASP A 163 8.84 1.15 4.20
C ASP A 163 8.06 0.37 3.14
N LEU A 164 8.15 0.82 1.89
CA LEU A 164 7.39 0.25 0.77
C LEU A 164 8.33 -0.12 -0.36
N VAL A 165 8.04 -1.25 -1.00
CA VAL A 165 8.67 -1.66 -2.25
C VAL A 165 7.57 -1.82 -3.30
N CYS A 166 7.67 -1.03 -4.37
CA CYS A 166 6.63 -0.87 -5.37
C CYS A 166 7.07 -1.43 -6.72
N GLY A 167 6.21 -2.23 -7.36
CA GLY A 167 6.30 -2.61 -8.76
C GLY A 167 5.28 -1.81 -9.57
N VAL A 168 5.77 -1.04 -10.55
CA VAL A 168 4.97 -0.04 -11.29
C VAL A 168 4.81 -0.36 -12.78
N LYS A 169 5.27 -1.54 -13.20
CA LYS A 169 5.16 -2.02 -14.58
C LYS A 169 4.26 -3.25 -14.68
N ASN A 170 3.59 -3.36 -15.82
CA ASN A 170 2.77 -4.51 -16.18
C ASN A 170 3.63 -5.66 -16.73
N TYR A 171 2.97 -6.76 -17.10
CA TYR A 171 3.64 -7.96 -17.60
C TYR A 171 4.33 -7.78 -18.96
N LYS A 172 3.98 -6.72 -19.70
CA LYS A 172 4.62 -6.31 -20.97
C LYS A 172 5.83 -5.40 -20.74
N GLY A 173 6.14 -5.06 -19.50
CA GLY A 173 7.19 -4.09 -19.14
C GLY A 173 6.77 -2.63 -19.30
N GLU A 174 5.49 -2.36 -19.56
CA GLU A 174 4.95 -1.02 -19.70
C GLU A 174 4.61 -0.46 -18.33
N LYS A 175 4.95 0.81 -18.11
CA LYS A 175 4.65 1.50 -16.86
C LYS A 175 3.16 1.82 -16.78
N TYR A 176 2.56 1.51 -15.63
CA TYR A 176 1.21 1.97 -15.33
C TYR A 176 1.19 3.49 -15.17
N ASN A 177 0.16 4.15 -15.72
CA ASN A 177 -0.17 5.49 -15.26
C ASN A 177 -0.77 5.40 -13.85
N LEU A 178 0.05 5.70 -12.83
CA LEU A 178 -0.30 5.52 -11.42
C LEU A 178 -1.50 6.39 -11.00
N LEU A 179 -1.76 7.48 -11.72
CA LEU A 179 -2.91 8.36 -11.49
C LEU A 179 -4.25 7.64 -11.71
N ASN A 180 -4.27 6.57 -12.53
CA ASN A 180 -5.46 5.76 -12.75
C ASN A 180 -5.86 4.92 -11.52
N PHE A 181 -4.97 4.81 -10.52
CA PHE A 181 -5.15 3.99 -9.33
C PHE A 181 -5.32 4.80 -8.04
N VAL A 182 -5.57 6.12 -8.19
CA VAL A 182 -5.82 7.07 -7.10
C VAL A 182 -7.30 7.10 -6.77
N ASP A 183 -7.62 7.01 -5.48
CA ASP A 183 -8.94 7.37 -4.97
C ASP A 183 -8.98 8.87 -4.66
N THR A 184 -9.50 9.66 -5.60
CA THR A 184 -9.58 11.12 -5.47
C THR A 184 -10.59 11.55 -4.39
N ALA A 185 -11.51 10.68 -3.96
CA ALA A 185 -12.48 10.99 -2.93
C ALA A 185 -11.86 11.01 -1.52
N GLN A 186 -10.66 10.46 -1.34
CA GLN A 186 -9.92 10.48 -0.07
C GLN A 186 -9.12 11.76 0.17
N GLY A 187 -9.30 12.80 -0.65
CA GLY A 187 -8.83 14.15 -0.31
C GLY A 187 -9.62 14.70 0.90
N PHE A 188 -8.96 15.46 1.77
CA PHE A 188 -9.62 16.05 2.94
C PHE A 188 -9.28 17.53 3.08
N ILE A 189 -10.15 18.27 3.77
CA ILE A 189 -9.91 19.68 4.09
C ILE A 189 -9.23 19.74 5.45
N SER A 190 -8.01 20.27 5.50
CA SER A 190 -7.32 20.59 6.75
C SER A 190 -7.52 22.05 7.11
N GLU A 191 -7.62 22.33 8.41
CA GLU A 191 -7.55 23.69 8.93
C GLU A 191 -6.10 23.99 9.30
N LYS A 192 -5.54 25.05 8.71
CA LYS A 192 -4.18 25.53 8.97
C LYS A 192 -4.22 26.97 9.41
N THR A 193 -3.32 27.36 10.31
CA THR A 193 -3.13 28.76 10.66
C THR A 193 -1.88 29.28 9.96
N LYS A 194 -2.02 30.33 9.16
CA LYS A 194 -0.88 31.05 8.58
C LYS A 194 -1.01 32.53 8.96
N ASP A 195 0.05 33.09 9.53
CA ASP A 195 0.10 34.49 9.96
C ASP A 195 -1.08 34.89 10.87
N GLY A 196 -1.47 33.99 11.79
CA GLY A 196 -2.58 34.19 12.73
C GLY A 196 -3.98 34.10 12.11
N LYS A 197 -4.10 33.80 10.81
CA LYS A 197 -5.39 33.64 10.13
C LYS A 197 -5.71 32.16 9.92
N PRO A 198 -6.94 31.72 10.24
CA PRO A 198 -7.39 30.37 9.89
C PRO A 198 -7.58 30.27 8.37
N LEU A 199 -7.06 29.19 7.80
CA LEU A 199 -7.15 28.83 6.39
C LEU A 199 -7.69 27.41 6.29
N LYS A 200 -8.46 27.17 5.24
CA LYS A 200 -8.84 25.81 4.84
C LYS A 200 -8.00 25.42 3.64
N ALA A 201 -7.25 24.34 3.76
CA ALA A 201 -6.44 23.79 2.69
C ALA A 201 -7.05 22.46 2.23
N LEU A 202 -7.24 22.29 0.93
CA LEU A 202 -7.57 20.99 0.37
C LEU A 202 -6.28 20.17 0.30
N GLU A 203 -6.22 19.08 1.07
CA GLU A 203 -5.15 18.10 1.00
C GLU A 203 -5.54 17.00 0.02
N LEU A 204 -4.72 16.85 -1.01
CA LEU A 204 -4.82 15.75 -1.96
C LEU A 204 -4.59 14.41 -1.23
N PRO A 205 -5.21 13.30 -1.69
CA PRO A 205 -5.13 12.00 -1.03
C PRO A 205 -3.70 11.62 -0.64
N GLY A 206 -3.48 11.13 0.59
CA GLY A 206 -2.14 10.73 1.05
C GLY A 206 -1.56 9.61 0.16
N LEU A 207 -0.23 9.48 0.16
CA LEU A 207 0.45 8.59 -0.80
C LEU A 207 0.00 7.13 -0.65
N TRP A 208 -0.01 6.61 0.59
CA TRP A 208 -0.26 5.19 0.87
C TRP A 208 -1.69 4.82 1.29
N ASN A 209 -2.56 5.80 1.51
CA ASN A 209 -3.98 5.55 1.75
C ASN A 209 -4.79 5.74 0.46
N GLY A 210 -4.95 6.98 0.00
CA GLY A 210 -5.81 7.31 -1.13
C GLY A 210 -5.11 7.25 -2.49
N ALA A 211 -3.88 7.75 -2.61
CA ALA A 211 -3.18 7.75 -3.90
C ALA A 211 -2.73 6.36 -4.37
N MET A 212 -2.68 5.39 -3.45
CA MET A 212 -2.44 3.98 -3.72
C MET A 212 -3.64 3.08 -3.38
N ALA A 213 -4.85 3.65 -3.26
CA ALA A 213 -6.05 2.93 -2.81
C ALA A 213 -6.38 1.71 -3.68
N PHE A 214 -6.13 1.81 -4.99
CA PHE A 214 -6.46 0.74 -5.95
C PHE A 214 -5.27 -0.14 -6.35
N TRP A 215 -4.18 -0.09 -5.59
CA TRP A 215 -3.02 -0.96 -5.77
C TRP A 215 -3.23 -2.32 -5.11
N ASN A 216 -2.61 -3.36 -5.67
CA ASN A 216 -2.54 -4.63 -4.97
C ASN A 216 -1.52 -4.52 -3.83
N THR A 217 -1.96 -4.78 -2.61
CA THR A 217 -1.21 -4.46 -1.39
C THR A 217 -0.90 -5.72 -0.60
N ILE A 218 0.36 -5.87 -0.20
CA ILE A 218 0.84 -6.95 0.65
C ILE A 218 1.52 -6.35 1.87
N PHE A 219 1.18 -6.85 3.04
CA PHE A 219 1.81 -6.47 4.30
C PHE A 219 2.72 -7.59 4.79
N VAL A 220 3.94 -7.22 5.18
CA VAL A 220 4.96 -8.16 5.65
C VAL A 220 5.49 -7.66 6.98
N GLU A 221 5.37 -8.47 8.03
CA GLU A 221 6.02 -8.14 9.31
C GLU A 221 7.54 -8.08 9.11
N VAL A 222 8.14 -6.98 9.54
CA VAL A 222 9.59 -6.76 9.54
C VAL A 222 10.05 -6.39 10.96
N PRO A 223 11.33 -6.61 11.31
CA PRO A 223 11.83 -6.28 12.63
C PRO A 223 11.66 -4.79 12.97
N LEU A 224 11.34 -4.48 14.23
CA LEU A 224 11.16 -3.10 14.72
C LEU A 224 12.37 -2.20 14.46
N LEU A 225 13.59 -2.76 14.44
CA LEU A 225 14.82 -2.04 14.13
C LEU A 225 14.82 -1.34 12.74
N THR A 226 13.89 -1.69 11.85
CA THR A 226 13.71 -1.01 10.55
C THR A 226 13.00 0.34 10.67
N PHE A 227 12.51 0.66 11.88
CA PHE A 227 11.87 1.90 12.26
C PHE A 227 12.74 2.63 13.29
N ASN A 228 13.30 3.78 12.89
CA ASN A 228 14.13 4.62 13.76
C ASN A 228 13.77 6.08 13.50
N PRO A 229 12.57 6.55 13.85
CA PRO A 229 12.13 7.89 13.53
C PRO A 229 12.86 8.91 14.41
N VAL A 230 13.20 10.05 13.82
CA VAL A 230 13.65 11.24 14.56
C VAL A 230 12.53 12.27 14.54
N LYS A 231 11.74 12.34 15.64
CA LYS A 231 10.63 13.31 15.78
C LYS A 231 11.03 14.52 16.64
N THR A 232 11.98 14.33 17.55
CA THR A 232 12.51 15.33 18.47
C THR A 232 14.04 15.32 18.46
N VAL A 233 14.68 16.40 18.93
CA VAL A 233 16.15 16.45 19.03
C VAL A 233 16.70 15.35 19.94
N ASN A 234 15.96 14.96 20.98
CA ASN A 234 16.36 13.88 21.89
C ASN A 234 16.36 12.50 21.21
N ASP A 235 15.61 12.30 20.13
CA ASP A 235 15.64 11.03 19.38
C ASP A 235 17.01 10.76 18.77
N LEU A 236 17.77 11.81 18.43
CA LEU A 236 19.15 11.68 17.93
C LEU A 236 20.08 11.02 18.96
N LEU A 237 19.76 11.06 20.26
CA LEU A 237 20.56 10.43 21.31
C LEU A 237 20.37 8.90 21.35
N LYS A 238 19.37 8.36 20.65
CA LYS A 238 19.15 6.90 20.58
C LYS A 238 20.33 6.21 19.88
N PRO A 239 20.69 4.97 20.27
CA PRO A 239 21.81 4.23 19.67
C PRO A 239 21.76 4.08 18.15
N ALA A 240 20.55 4.17 17.57
CA ALA A 240 20.31 4.09 16.13
C ALA A 240 20.75 5.33 15.32
N HIS A 241 20.99 6.45 16.00
CA HIS A 241 21.43 7.71 15.40
C HIS A 241 22.80 8.17 15.91
N GLN A 242 23.35 7.47 16.91
CA GLN A 242 24.70 7.69 17.42
C GLN A 242 25.68 6.84 16.60
N GLY A 243 26.47 7.50 15.76
CA GLY A 243 27.47 6.93 14.85
C GLY A 243 28.88 7.16 15.35
#